data_AF-R6EVH8-F1
#
_entry.id   AF-R6EVH8-F1
#
_cell.length_a   1.000
_cell.length_b   1.000
_cell.length_c   1.000
_cell.angle_alpha   90.00
_cell.angle_beta   90.00
_cell.angle_gamma   90.00
#
_symmetry.space_group_name_H-M   'P 1'
#
loop_
_entity.id
_entity.type
_entity.pdbx_description
1 polymer ?
#
loop_
_entity_poly.entity_id
_entity_poly.type
_entity_poly.pdbx_seq_one_letter_code
_entity_poly.pdbx_strand_id
1 'polypeptide(L)'
;MKTLLTHRLSQSEIKELCALTHGARNNHLKEKLYQLTLDDDRRVAVNALWTFTHFAAADNEWLYAKHDQLIERAITEQDVTKLRLMLNLLLSQPYTEEDIRTDFIDFCLARLTDARAPYAIRAQCIKLAYEQMKYWPELLDELRQTLEMISCEPLSPGLRSAWKQVMKKILSCNVY
;
A
#
# COMPACT_ATOMS: atom_id res chain seq x y z
N MET A 1 3.18 -0.36 -25.00
CA MET A 1 3.14 -0.57 -23.54
C MET A 1 1.88 -1.33 -23.13
N LYS A 2 0.65 -0.88 -23.42
CA LYS A 2 -0.58 -1.63 -23.10
C LYS A 2 -0.55 -3.10 -23.55
N THR A 3 -0.15 -3.36 -24.79
CA THR A 3 -0.03 -4.73 -25.35
C THR A 3 0.97 -5.63 -24.61
N LEU A 4 1.92 -5.06 -23.87
CA LEU A 4 2.85 -5.83 -23.04
C LEU A 4 2.19 -6.32 -21.75
N LEU A 5 1.05 -5.73 -21.35
CA LEU A 5 0.38 -5.98 -20.07
C LEU A 5 -0.89 -6.83 -20.23
N THR A 6 -1.21 -7.32 -21.42
CA THR A 6 -2.46 -8.07 -21.70
C THR A 6 -2.38 -9.56 -21.34
N HIS A 7 -1.19 -10.08 -21.04
CA HIS A 7 -0.99 -11.48 -20.63
C HIS A 7 -0.37 -11.55 -19.23
N ARG A 8 -0.22 -12.76 -18.70
CA ARG A 8 0.44 -12.95 -17.41
C ARG A 8 1.93 -12.65 -17.57
N LEU A 9 2.43 -11.66 -16.85
CA LEU A 9 3.85 -11.29 -16.90
C LEU A 9 4.74 -12.33 -16.21
N SER A 10 5.84 -12.66 -16.87
CA SER A 10 6.99 -13.36 -16.31
C SER A 10 7.90 -12.39 -15.55
N GLN A 11 8.82 -12.93 -14.75
CA GLN A 11 9.78 -12.12 -14.01
C GLN A 11 10.74 -11.35 -14.93
N SER A 12 11.10 -11.91 -16.09
CA SER A 12 11.93 -11.21 -17.08
C SER A 12 11.21 -10.02 -17.68
N GLU A 13 9.94 -10.17 -18.06
CA GLU A 13 9.13 -9.08 -18.62
C GLU A 13 8.94 -7.93 -17.62
N ILE A 14 8.78 -8.24 -16.33
CA ILE A 14 8.74 -7.21 -15.29
C ILE A 14 10.06 -6.45 -15.20
N LYS A 15 11.19 -7.16 -15.23
CA LYS A 15 12.52 -6.53 -15.20
C LYS A 15 12.75 -5.66 -16.43
N GLU A 16 12.31 -6.10 -17.60
CA GLU A 16 12.35 -5.32 -18.83
C GLU A 16 11.49 -4.06 -18.73
N LEU A 17 10.26 -4.17 -18.21
CA LEU A 17 9.41 -2.99 -17.96
C LEU A 17 10.05 -2.02 -16.98
N CYS A 18 10.64 -2.51 -15.88
CA CYS A 18 11.35 -1.67 -14.92
C CYS A 18 12.54 -0.96 -15.59
N ALA A 19 13.33 -1.67 -16.40
CA ALA A 19 14.46 -1.11 -17.14
C ALA A 19 14.00 -0.06 -18.16
N LEU A 20 12.90 -0.30 -18.88
CA LEU A 20 12.30 0.64 -19.82
C LEU A 20 11.86 1.95 -19.13
N THR A 21 11.37 1.85 -17.90
CA THR A 21 10.91 3.02 -17.12
C THR A 21 11.98 3.64 -16.22
N HIS A 22 13.22 3.11 -16.22
CA HIS A 22 14.25 3.49 -15.27
C HIS A 22 14.75 4.93 -15.47
N GLY A 23 14.90 5.67 -14.37
CA GLY A 23 15.52 6.99 -14.34
C GLY A 23 14.61 8.14 -14.79
N ALA A 24 14.96 9.37 -14.36
CA ALA A 24 14.12 10.55 -14.52
C ALA A 24 13.80 10.90 -15.99
N ARG A 25 14.71 10.60 -16.93
CA ARG A 25 14.49 10.80 -18.37
C ARG A 25 13.28 10.00 -18.90
N ASN A 26 12.96 8.89 -18.24
CA ASN A 26 11.87 7.99 -18.59
C ASN A 26 10.61 8.21 -17.73
N ASN A 27 10.51 9.33 -17.00
CA ASN A 27 9.30 9.66 -16.22
C ASN A 27 8.03 9.73 -17.08
N HIS A 28 8.14 10.09 -18.36
CA HIS A 28 7.00 10.05 -19.28
C HIS A 28 6.50 8.60 -19.54
N LEU A 29 7.39 7.61 -19.49
CA LEU A 29 7.03 6.19 -19.57
C LEU A 29 6.47 5.68 -18.24
N LYS A 30 6.98 6.16 -17.10
CA LYS A 30 6.36 5.91 -15.78
C LYS A 30 4.94 6.45 -15.74
N GLU A 31 4.71 7.67 -16.22
CA GLU A 31 3.38 8.26 -16.33
C GLU A 31 2.48 7.42 -17.23
N LYS A 32 2.97 7.00 -18.40
CA LYS A 32 2.21 6.11 -19.28
C LYS A 32 1.85 4.78 -18.61
N LEU A 33 2.78 4.18 -17.86
CA LEU A 33 2.52 2.96 -17.10
C LEU A 33 1.52 3.20 -15.96
N TYR A 34 1.61 4.34 -15.28
CA TYR A 34 0.71 4.74 -14.22
C TYR A 34 -0.72 4.93 -14.73
N GLN A 35 -0.91 5.58 -15.89
CA GLN A 35 -2.22 5.70 -16.51
C GLN A 35 -2.83 4.33 -16.86
N LEU A 36 -2.00 3.34 -17.23
CA LEU A 36 -2.48 1.96 -17.46
C LEU A 36 -2.96 1.26 -16.18
N THR A 37 -2.66 1.77 -14.99
CA THR A 37 -3.25 1.26 -13.74
C THR A 37 -4.75 1.57 -13.62
N LEU A 38 -5.26 2.50 -14.45
CA LEU A 38 -6.67 2.89 -14.55
C LEU A 38 -7.39 2.22 -15.73
N ASP A 39 -6.73 1.29 -16.44
CA ASP A 39 -7.31 0.65 -17.61
C ASP A 39 -8.54 -0.20 -17.26
N ASP A 40 -9.55 -0.17 -18.14
CA ASP A 40 -10.76 -1.00 -18.02
C ASP A 40 -10.42 -2.50 -18.08
N ASP A 41 -9.37 -2.87 -18.81
CA ASP A 41 -8.85 -4.23 -18.77
C ASP A 41 -8.19 -4.48 -17.41
N ARG A 42 -8.88 -5.27 -16.59
CA ARG A 42 -8.43 -5.69 -15.25
C ARG A 42 -6.99 -6.20 -15.25
N ARG A 43 -6.59 -7.01 -16.24
CA ARG A 43 -5.25 -7.61 -16.29
C ARG A 43 -4.20 -6.56 -16.60
N VAL A 44 -4.48 -5.65 -17.54
CA VAL A 44 -3.60 -4.51 -17.83
C VAL A 44 -3.38 -3.68 -16.57
N ALA A 45 -4.46 -3.31 -15.88
CA ALA A 45 -4.39 -2.52 -14.65
C ALA A 45 -3.62 -3.22 -13.52
N VAL A 46 -3.91 -4.50 -13.28
CA VAL A 46 -3.21 -5.31 -12.26
C VAL A 46 -1.73 -5.44 -12.61
N ASN A 47 -1.39 -5.73 -13.87
CA ASN A 47 0.00 -5.86 -14.29
C ASN A 47 0.76 -4.55 -14.17
N ALA A 48 0.14 -3.41 -14.52
CA ALA A 48 0.73 -2.10 -14.34
C ALA A 48 1.05 -1.82 -12.86
N LEU A 49 0.06 -2.02 -11.97
CA LEU A 49 0.25 -1.88 -10.52
C LEU A 49 1.34 -2.83 -10.01
N TRP A 50 1.34 -4.07 -10.50
CA TRP A 50 2.31 -5.06 -10.08
C TRP A 50 3.72 -4.69 -10.50
N THR A 51 3.92 -4.16 -11.72
CA THR A 51 5.24 -3.67 -12.17
C THR A 51 5.81 -2.62 -11.21
N PHE A 52 4.99 -1.67 -10.71
CA PHE A 52 5.45 -0.67 -9.75
C PHE A 52 5.94 -1.27 -8.42
N THR A 53 5.44 -2.44 -8.00
CA THR A 53 5.93 -3.12 -6.78
C THR A 53 7.36 -3.67 -6.92
N HIS A 54 7.92 -3.71 -8.13
CA HIS A 54 9.30 -4.15 -8.41
C HIS A 54 10.25 -2.99 -8.71
N PHE A 55 9.78 -1.74 -8.63
CA PHE A 55 10.64 -0.58 -8.85
C PHE A 55 11.76 -0.54 -7.82
N ALA A 56 12.95 -0.14 -8.27
CA ALA A 56 14.03 0.24 -7.36
C ALA A 56 13.60 1.48 -6.55
N ALA A 57 14.17 1.64 -5.34
CA ALA A 57 13.81 2.74 -4.44
C ALA A 57 13.86 4.11 -5.13
N ALA A 58 14.94 4.41 -5.87
CA ALA A 58 15.09 5.67 -6.60
C ALA A 58 14.02 5.89 -7.69
N ASP A 59 13.48 4.82 -8.29
CA ASP A 59 12.40 4.97 -9.26
C ASP A 59 11.03 5.08 -8.60
N ASN A 60 10.87 4.48 -7.41
CA ASN A 60 9.65 4.51 -6.61
C ASN A 60 9.38 5.93 -6.08
N GLU A 61 10.41 6.74 -5.83
CA GLU A 61 10.26 8.16 -5.44
C GLU A 61 9.35 8.95 -6.39
N TRP A 62 9.32 8.58 -7.67
CA TRP A 62 8.41 9.20 -8.63
C TRP A 62 6.92 9.01 -8.27
N LEU A 63 6.56 7.91 -7.60
CA LEU A 63 5.20 7.64 -7.13
C LEU A 63 4.79 8.50 -5.95
N TYR A 64 5.71 9.18 -5.25
CA TYR A 64 5.37 10.02 -4.10
C TYR A 64 4.49 11.19 -4.53
N ALA A 65 4.71 11.73 -5.74
CA ALA A 65 3.83 12.73 -6.34
C ALA A 65 2.42 12.21 -6.69
N LYS A 66 2.15 10.90 -6.51
CA LYS A 66 0.87 10.23 -6.76
C LYS A 66 0.21 9.76 -5.46
N HIS A 67 0.71 10.17 -4.31
CA HIS A 67 0.26 9.69 -2.99
C HIS A 67 -1.25 9.86 -2.79
N ASP A 68 -1.73 11.10 -2.86
CA ASP A 68 -3.16 11.41 -2.65
C ASP A 68 -4.05 10.70 -3.66
N GLN A 69 -3.63 10.68 -4.93
CA GLN A 69 -4.35 9.97 -5.98
C GLN A 69 -4.43 8.46 -5.71
N LEU A 70 -3.36 7.83 -5.22
CA LEU A 70 -3.35 6.41 -4.85
C LEU A 70 -4.24 6.14 -3.64
N ILE A 71 -4.30 7.05 -2.67
CA ILE A 71 -5.20 6.96 -1.51
C ILE A 71 -6.67 7.01 -1.97
N GLU A 72 -7.06 8.03 -2.74
CA GLU A 72 -8.44 8.19 -3.24
C GLU A 72 -8.91 6.95 -4.02
N ARG A 73 -8.01 6.40 -4.84
CA ARG A 73 -8.26 5.16 -5.58
C ARG A 73 -8.36 3.95 -4.67
N ALA A 74 -7.49 3.82 -3.66
CA ALA A 74 -7.51 2.70 -2.73
C ALA A 74 -8.81 2.68 -1.89
N ILE A 75 -9.30 3.84 -1.47
CA ILE A 75 -10.53 3.95 -0.67
C ILE A 75 -11.75 3.43 -1.45
N THR A 76 -11.79 3.70 -2.75
CA THR A 76 -12.95 3.38 -3.62
C THR A 76 -12.81 2.04 -4.38
N GLU A 77 -11.64 1.39 -4.33
CA GLU A 77 -11.36 0.19 -5.10
C GLU A 77 -12.13 -1.04 -4.61
N GLN A 78 -12.75 -1.74 -5.56
CA GLN A 78 -13.53 -2.95 -5.32
C GLN A 78 -12.75 -4.21 -5.67
N ASP A 79 -11.78 -4.13 -6.58
CA ASP A 79 -10.92 -5.26 -6.92
C ASP A 79 -9.87 -5.49 -5.83
N VAL A 80 -10.02 -6.60 -5.11
CA VAL A 80 -9.11 -7.01 -4.03
C VAL A 80 -7.64 -7.07 -4.46
N THR A 81 -7.35 -7.48 -5.70
CA THR A 81 -5.97 -7.58 -6.19
C THR A 81 -5.38 -6.20 -6.43
N LYS A 82 -6.13 -5.31 -7.11
CA LYS A 82 -5.71 -3.92 -7.34
C LYS A 82 -5.52 -3.19 -6.01
N LEU A 83 -6.48 -3.32 -5.09
CA LEU A 83 -6.39 -2.72 -3.75
C LEU A 83 -5.14 -3.19 -3.02
N ARG A 84 -4.88 -4.51 -2.97
CA ARG A 84 -3.69 -5.06 -2.32
C ARG A 84 -2.39 -4.50 -2.90
N LEU A 85 -2.33 -4.31 -4.21
CA LEU A 85 -1.16 -3.72 -4.87
C LEU A 85 -1.04 -2.23 -4.55
N MET A 86 -2.13 -1.47 -4.60
CA MET A 86 -2.11 -0.04 -4.24
C MET A 86 -1.68 0.19 -2.79
N LEU A 87 -2.20 -0.59 -1.84
CA LEU A 87 -1.75 -0.54 -0.44
C LEU A 87 -0.28 -0.94 -0.28
N ASN A 88 0.26 -1.80 -1.16
CA ASN A 88 1.68 -2.13 -1.15
C ASN A 88 2.54 -0.96 -1.64
N LEU A 89 2.09 -0.28 -2.70
CA LEU A 89 2.76 0.93 -3.19
C LEU A 89 2.76 2.02 -2.11
N LEU A 90 1.60 2.26 -1.47
CA LEU A 90 1.45 3.24 -0.39
C LEU A 90 2.33 2.93 0.83
N LEU A 91 2.62 1.64 1.11
CA LEU A 91 3.56 1.26 2.19
C LEU A 91 5.02 1.57 1.88
N SER A 92 5.36 1.79 0.61
CA SER A 92 6.71 2.17 0.17
C SER A 92 6.90 3.68 0.06
N GLN A 93 5.89 4.48 0.42
CA GLN A 93 5.94 5.94 0.38
C GLN A 93 6.19 6.54 1.76
N PRO A 94 6.79 7.73 1.84
CA PRO A 94 6.94 8.44 3.10
C PRO A 94 5.59 8.93 3.62
N TYR A 95 5.47 8.98 4.95
CA TYR A 95 4.41 9.67 5.68
C TYR A 95 5.09 10.69 6.58
N THR A 96 4.59 11.92 6.59
CA THR A 96 5.11 13.05 7.36
C THR A 96 4.08 13.46 8.42
N GLU A 97 4.46 14.34 9.34
CA GLU A 97 3.54 14.87 10.34
C GLU A 97 2.53 15.84 9.72
N GLU A 98 2.93 16.52 8.63
CA GLU A 98 2.14 17.55 7.97
C GLU A 98 1.04 16.98 7.04
N ASP A 99 1.22 15.75 6.54
CA ASP A 99 0.35 15.15 5.51
C ASP A 99 -0.68 14.16 6.10
N ILE A 100 -1.34 14.54 7.20
CA ILE A 100 -2.37 13.69 7.81
C ILE A 100 -3.62 13.56 6.92
N ARG A 101 -4.01 12.32 6.62
CA ARG A 101 -5.19 11.97 5.81
C ARG A 101 -6.18 11.16 6.64
N THR A 102 -7.08 11.84 7.34
CA THR A 102 -8.04 11.19 8.26
C THR A 102 -8.96 10.19 7.56
N ASP A 103 -9.38 10.48 6.33
CA ASP A 103 -10.17 9.58 5.48
C ASP A 103 -9.45 8.25 5.22
N PHE A 104 -8.12 8.27 5.07
CA PHE A 104 -7.32 7.08 4.85
C PHE A 104 -6.99 6.33 6.15
N ILE A 105 -6.86 7.04 7.27
CA ILE A 105 -6.80 6.45 8.62
C ILE A 105 -8.08 5.67 8.89
N ASP A 106 -9.24 6.30 8.72
CA ASP A 106 -10.56 5.69 8.91
C ASP A 106 -10.73 4.44 8.03
N PHE A 107 -10.34 4.54 6.76
CA PHE A 107 -10.32 3.40 5.84
C PHE A 107 -9.46 2.26 6.38
N CYS A 108 -8.24 2.54 6.83
CA CYS A 108 -7.34 1.52 7.35
C CYS A 108 -7.89 0.86 8.61
N LEU A 109 -8.39 1.62 9.58
CA LEU A 109 -8.99 1.13 10.83
C LEU A 109 -10.23 0.27 10.57
N ALA A 110 -11.11 0.71 9.67
CA ALA A 110 -12.29 -0.05 9.26
C ALA A 110 -11.90 -1.38 8.58
N ARG A 111 -10.89 -1.37 7.70
CA ARG A 111 -10.45 -2.58 6.98
C ARG A 111 -9.72 -3.57 7.88
N LEU A 112 -8.90 -3.12 8.82
CA LEU A 112 -8.17 -4.04 9.71
C LEU A 112 -9.10 -4.73 10.73
N THR A 113 -10.21 -4.09 11.12
CA THR A 113 -11.24 -4.67 12.00
C THR A 113 -12.27 -5.54 11.27
N ASP A 114 -12.46 -5.38 9.95
CA ASP A 114 -13.39 -6.20 9.18
C ASP A 114 -12.89 -7.64 9.02
N ALA A 115 -13.46 -8.58 9.78
CA ALA A 115 -13.13 -10.00 9.72
C ALA A 115 -13.38 -10.63 8.33
N ARG A 116 -14.20 -10.00 7.47
CA ARG A 116 -14.46 -10.46 6.09
C ARG A 116 -13.38 -9.98 5.11
N ALA A 117 -12.59 -8.98 5.49
CA ALA A 117 -11.54 -8.46 4.64
C ALA A 117 -10.40 -9.50 4.49
N PRO A 118 -9.79 -9.63 3.31
CA PRO A 118 -8.68 -10.56 3.11
C PRO A 118 -7.51 -10.26 4.06
N TYR A 119 -6.90 -11.30 4.66
CA TYR A 119 -5.83 -11.13 5.64
C TYR A 119 -4.65 -10.27 5.15
N ALA A 120 -4.31 -10.32 3.86
CA ALA A 120 -3.27 -9.48 3.28
C ALA A 120 -3.61 -7.99 3.34
N ILE A 121 -4.86 -7.63 3.02
CA ILE A 121 -5.36 -6.25 3.13
C ILE A 121 -5.33 -5.80 4.58
N ARG A 122 -5.87 -6.61 5.50
CA ARG A 122 -5.86 -6.32 6.95
C ARG A 122 -4.43 -6.08 7.46
N ALA A 123 -3.49 -6.94 7.06
CA ALA A 123 -2.08 -6.81 7.44
C ALA A 123 -1.40 -5.54 6.87
N GLN A 124 -1.77 -5.12 5.66
CA GLN A 124 -1.28 -3.86 5.08
C GLN A 124 -1.90 -2.65 5.77
N CYS A 125 -3.20 -2.67 6.06
CA CYS A 125 -3.89 -1.62 6.79
C CYS A 125 -3.34 -1.44 8.21
N ILE A 126 -2.94 -2.52 8.93
CA ILE A 126 -2.24 -2.40 10.22
C ILE A 126 -0.97 -1.57 10.09
N LYS A 127 -0.16 -1.82 9.04
CA LYS A 127 1.09 -1.11 8.82
C LYS A 127 0.86 0.33 8.37
N LEU A 128 -0.10 0.56 7.48
CA LEU A 128 -0.45 1.89 6.99
C LEU A 128 -1.07 2.77 8.08
N ALA A 129 -1.91 2.20 8.95
CA ALA A 129 -2.43 2.91 10.11
C ALA A 129 -1.30 3.39 11.01
N TYR A 130 -0.31 2.52 11.30
CA TYR A 130 0.86 2.93 12.07
C TYR A 130 1.65 4.06 11.39
N GLU A 131 1.98 3.95 10.10
CA GLU A 131 2.78 4.97 9.42
C GLU A 131 2.09 6.35 9.42
N GLN A 132 0.75 6.37 9.38
CA GLN A 132 -0.06 7.58 9.46
C GLN A 132 -0.28 8.08 10.90
N MET A 133 -0.30 7.22 11.91
CA MET A 133 -0.69 7.63 13.28
C MET A 133 0.51 7.90 14.18
N LYS A 134 1.72 7.46 13.80
CA LYS A 134 2.93 7.47 14.65
C LYS A 134 3.39 8.82 15.21
N TYR A 135 2.93 9.94 14.67
CA TYR A 135 3.30 11.28 15.14
C TYR A 135 2.41 11.78 16.28
N TRP A 136 1.23 11.17 16.49
CA TRP A 136 0.25 11.63 17.48
C TRP A 136 0.04 10.55 18.57
N PRO A 137 0.43 10.81 19.83
CA PRO A 137 0.27 9.83 20.91
C PRO A 137 -1.17 9.33 21.09
N GLU A 138 -2.16 10.20 20.93
CA GLU A 138 -3.57 9.85 21.04
C GLU A 138 -4.00 8.85 19.95
N LEU A 139 -3.59 9.09 18.71
CA LEU A 139 -3.84 8.18 17.58
C LEU A 139 -3.07 6.86 17.75
N LEU A 140 -1.84 6.90 18.24
CA LEU A 140 -1.09 5.68 18.54
C LEU A 140 -1.77 4.83 19.62
N ASP A 141 -2.35 5.45 20.64
CA ASP A 141 -3.10 4.73 21.66
C ASP A 141 -4.41 4.13 21.10
N GLU A 142 -5.13 4.86 20.25
CA GLU A 142 -6.29 4.34 19.52
C GLU A 142 -5.92 3.10 18.67
N LEU A 143 -4.80 3.18 17.94
CA LEU A 143 -4.30 2.06 17.16
C LEU A 143 -3.94 0.86 18.05
N ARG A 144 -3.29 1.10 19.20
CA ARG A 144 -2.95 0.06 20.17
C ARG A 144 -4.21 -0.67 20.66
N GLN A 145 -5.21 0.08 21.11
CA GLN A 145 -6.49 -0.48 21.60
C GLN A 145 -7.19 -1.29 20.50
N THR A 146 -7.19 -0.79 19.26
CA THR A 146 -7.77 -1.49 18.11
C THR A 146 -7.04 -2.81 17.82
N LEU A 147 -5.71 -2.82 17.89
CA LEU A 147 -4.90 -4.03 17.69
C LEU A 147 -5.09 -5.03 18.83
N GLU A 148 -5.26 -4.58 20.07
CA GLU A 148 -5.58 -5.43 21.21
C GLU A 148 -6.93 -6.14 20.99
N MET A 149 -7.95 -5.42 20.53
CA MET A 149 -9.26 -5.99 20.22
C MET A 149 -9.19 -7.08 19.14
N ILE A 150 -8.47 -6.83 18.05
CA ILE A 150 -8.29 -7.82 16.96
C ILE A 150 -7.48 -9.03 17.44
N SER A 151 -6.60 -8.89 18.42
CA SER A 151 -5.82 -10.03 18.92
C SER A 151 -6.67 -11.10 19.61
N CYS A 152 -7.93 -10.80 19.95
CA CYS A 152 -8.89 -11.74 20.52
C CYS A 152 -9.41 -12.77 19.52
N GLU A 153 -9.27 -12.56 18.21
CA GLU A 153 -9.63 -13.54 17.18
C GLU A 153 -8.44 -14.37 16.67
N PRO A 154 -8.67 -15.55 16.05
CA PRO A 154 -7.61 -16.34 15.45
C PRO A 154 -6.93 -15.63 14.28
N LEU A 155 -5.75 -15.04 14.52
CA LEU A 155 -4.97 -14.38 13.48
C LEU A 155 -4.19 -15.37 12.61
N SER A 156 -4.32 -15.21 11.28
CA SER A 156 -3.46 -15.88 10.30
C SER A 156 -1.98 -15.53 10.51
N PRO A 157 -1.02 -16.37 10.05
CA PRO A 157 0.41 -16.10 10.25
C PRO A 157 0.86 -14.73 9.72
N GLY A 158 0.37 -14.33 8.54
CA GLY A 158 0.69 -13.04 7.93
C GLY A 158 0.15 -11.86 8.72
N LEU A 159 -1.11 -11.94 9.16
CA LEU A 159 -1.75 -10.89 9.97
C LEU A 159 -1.09 -10.77 11.35
N ARG A 160 -0.80 -11.91 11.99
CA ARG A 160 -0.08 -11.98 13.27
C ARG A 160 1.31 -11.36 13.18
N SER A 161 2.02 -11.56 12.06
CA SER A 161 3.33 -10.95 11.84
C SER A 161 3.23 -9.42 11.75
N ALA A 162 2.28 -8.89 10.98
CA ALA A 162 2.05 -7.45 10.89
C ALA A 162 1.66 -6.84 12.25
N TRP A 163 0.73 -7.49 12.97
CA TRP A 163 0.34 -7.11 14.32
C TRP A 163 1.54 -7.03 15.27
N LYS A 164 2.37 -8.08 15.34
CA LYS A 164 3.55 -8.12 16.22
C LYS A 164 4.55 -7.00 15.90
N GLN A 165 4.79 -6.76 14.61
CA GLN A 165 5.71 -5.72 14.17
C GLN A 165 5.23 -4.34 14.58
N VAL A 166 3.95 -4.03 14.35
CA VAL A 166 3.38 -2.73 14.69
C VAL A 166 3.27 -2.55 16.21
N MET A 167 2.77 -3.54 16.96
CA MET A 167 2.74 -3.47 18.42
C MET A 167 4.13 -3.22 19.01
N LYS A 168 5.17 -3.89 18.48
CA LYS A 168 6.56 -3.63 18.90
C LYS A 168 6.96 -2.17 18.65
N LYS A 169 6.63 -1.61 17.48
CA LYS A 169 6.93 -0.21 17.14
C LYS A 169 6.19 0.76 18.09
N ILE A 170 4.90 0.56 18.34
CA ILE A 170 4.09 1.39 19.25
C ILE A 170 4.71 1.40 20.65
N LEU A 171 5.03 0.22 21.18
CA LEU A 171 5.62 0.09 22.52
C LEU A 171 7.02 0.71 22.61
N SER A 172 7.78 0.76 21.51
CA SER A 172 9.07 1.47 21.47
C SER A 172 8.94 2.99 21.37
N CYS A 173 7.81 3.50 20.85
CA CYS A 173 7.52 4.93 20.80
C CYS A 173 7.02 5.47 22.15
N ASN A 174 6.33 4.65 22.94
CA ASN A 174 5.74 5.03 24.23
C ASN A 174 6.71 4.89 25.42
N VAL A 175 8.03 4.94 25.21
CA VAL A 175 8.99 5.02 26.31
C VAL A 175 8.99 6.46 26.86
N TYR A 176 8.13 6.69 27.83
CA TYR A 176 8.32 7.70 28.87
C TYR A 176 9.12 7.10 30.03
#